data_AF-R9IQL5-F1
#
_entry.id   AF-R9IQL5-F1
#
_cell.length_a   1.000
_cell.length_b   1.000
_cell.length_c   1.000
_cell.angle_alpha   90.00
_cell.angle_beta   90.00
_cell.angle_gamma   90.00
#
_symmetry.space_group_name_H-M   'P 1'
#
loop_
_entity.id
_entity.type
_entity.pdbx_description
1 polymer ?
#
loop_
_entity_poly.entity_id
_entity_poly.type
_entity_poly.pdbx_seq_one_letter_code
_entity_poly.pdbx_strand_id
1 'polypeptide(L)'
;MRYFEENESAYNSKIKKIERGDLVEAEFVNNLIQELINNNAFVKKMLEQLGVDIQEQRLQQYEQLTGYTDVKIGQLINGAPETLDTIKEVADAILENETVVEALDEAIGKKLNKDGDLTDTTITYTTEDEEEPTGWKKLGKLVSGKLKNVVNHVSIMSNNLRFLCKLCGTTDISGLADGTLTGAVSMLNTGIQNVDGIKYINFGEYKHGSITF
;
A
#
# COMPACT_ATOMS: atom_id res chain seq x y z
N MET A 1 -71.53 4.93 -9.66
CA MET A 1 -72.73 4.70 -10.49
C MET A 1 -74.01 4.85 -9.69
N ARG A 2 -74.26 4.03 -8.64
CA ARG A 2 -75.52 4.07 -7.86
C ARG A 2 -75.91 5.45 -7.27
N TYR A 3 -74.93 6.25 -6.83
CA TYR A 3 -75.17 7.62 -6.33
C TYR A 3 -75.62 8.63 -7.40
N PHE A 4 -75.30 8.42 -8.68
CA PHE A 4 -75.71 9.34 -9.74
C PHE A 4 -77.14 9.05 -10.21
N GLU A 5 -77.53 7.78 -10.30
CA GLU A 5 -78.84 7.35 -10.79
C GLU A 5 -80.01 7.75 -9.86
N GLU A 6 -79.83 7.66 -8.53
CA GLU A 6 -80.85 8.09 -7.56
C GLU A 6 -81.07 9.61 -7.57
N ASN A 7 -80.00 10.39 -7.76
CA ASN A 7 -80.08 11.84 -7.78
C ASN A 7 -80.66 12.37 -9.11
N GLU A 8 -80.44 11.67 -10.22
CA GLU A 8 -80.97 12.02 -11.53
C GLU A 8 -82.50 11.89 -11.60
N SER A 9 -83.07 10.80 -11.08
CA SER A 9 -84.53 10.59 -11.06
C SER A 9 -85.25 11.66 -10.20
N ALA A 10 -84.67 11.99 -9.04
CA ALA A 10 -85.20 13.03 -8.15
C ALA A 10 -85.11 14.43 -8.76
N TYR A 11 -84.03 14.74 -9.48
CA TYR A 11 -83.87 16.02 -10.16
C TYR A 11 -84.85 16.15 -11.35
N ASN A 12 -84.98 15.11 -12.16
CA ASN A 12 -85.88 15.07 -13.31
C ASN A 12 -87.35 15.20 -12.90
N SER A 13 -87.75 14.71 -11.72
CA SER A 13 -89.11 14.88 -11.18
C SER A 13 -89.50 16.33 -10.86
N LYS A 14 -88.51 17.23 -10.69
CA LYS A 14 -88.71 18.66 -10.34
C LYS A 14 -88.70 19.58 -11.56
N ILE A 15 -88.40 19.06 -12.75
CA ILE A 15 -88.40 19.85 -13.99
C ILE A 15 -89.85 20.05 -14.45
N LYS A 16 -90.33 21.29 -14.47
CA LYS A 16 -91.66 21.62 -15.00
C LYS A 16 -91.72 21.32 -16.50
N LYS A 17 -92.70 20.53 -16.93
CA LYS A 17 -92.97 20.29 -18.35
C LYS A 17 -93.63 21.54 -18.95
N ILE A 18 -93.03 22.13 -19.98
CA ILE A 18 -93.52 23.36 -20.61
C ILE A 18 -94.56 23.01 -21.67
N GLU A 19 -95.72 23.66 -21.65
CA GLU A 19 -96.78 23.50 -22.64
C GLU A 19 -96.86 24.69 -23.61
N ARG A 20 -97.51 24.50 -24.77
CA ARG A 20 -97.56 25.52 -25.83
C ARG A 20 -98.25 26.83 -25.39
N GLY A 21 -99.17 26.75 -24.42
CA GLY A 21 -99.85 27.90 -23.83
C GLY A 21 -98.96 28.73 -22.90
N ASP A 22 -98.04 28.11 -22.17
CA ASP A 22 -97.11 28.78 -21.25
C ASP A 22 -96.14 29.73 -21.99
N LEU A 23 -95.83 29.42 -23.26
CA LEU A 23 -94.85 30.14 -24.07
C LEU A 23 -95.40 31.44 -24.71
N VAL A 24 -96.71 31.70 -24.60
CA VAL A 24 -97.34 32.88 -25.18
C VAL A 24 -97.22 34.11 -24.26
N GLU A 25 -96.89 33.89 -22.98
CA GLU A 25 -96.69 34.94 -21.98
C GLU A 25 -95.23 35.38 -21.88
N ALA A 26 -94.95 36.63 -22.24
CA ALA A 26 -93.60 37.20 -22.25
C ALA A 26 -92.91 37.16 -20.86
N GLU A 27 -93.67 37.28 -19.78
CA GLU A 27 -93.16 37.22 -18.41
C GLU A 27 -92.60 35.83 -18.06
N PHE A 28 -93.32 34.77 -18.42
CA PHE A 28 -92.86 33.39 -18.22
C PHE A 28 -91.57 33.12 -19.01
N VAL A 29 -91.51 33.52 -20.28
CA VAL A 29 -90.34 33.34 -21.14
C VAL A 29 -89.12 34.10 -20.59
N ASN A 30 -89.31 35.34 -20.12
CA ASN A 30 -88.24 36.11 -19.52
C ASN A 30 -87.70 35.49 -18.23
N ASN A 31 -88.58 35.02 -17.34
CA ASN A 31 -88.18 34.37 -16.10
C ASN A 31 -87.40 33.07 -16.37
N LEU A 32 -87.87 32.25 -17.33
CA LEU A 32 -87.18 31.05 -17.77
C LEU A 32 -85.77 31.35 -18.30
N ILE A 33 -85.63 32.39 -19.13
CA ILE A 33 -84.32 32.82 -19.66
C ILE A 33 -83.38 33.23 -18.52
N GLN A 34 -83.87 33.97 -17.52
CA GLN A 34 -83.06 34.38 -16.37
C GLN A 34 -82.62 33.18 -15.52
N GLU A 35 -83.51 32.22 -15.26
CA GLU A 35 -83.15 30.98 -14.57
C GLU A 35 -82.08 30.18 -15.32
N LEU A 36 -82.20 30.06 -16.64
CA LEU A 36 -81.19 29.40 -17.47
C LEU A 36 -79.84 30.12 -17.45
N ILE A 37 -79.83 31.46 -17.47
CA ILE A 37 -78.61 32.27 -17.33
C ILE A 37 -77.96 32.04 -15.97
N ASN A 38 -78.75 32.05 -14.89
CA ASN A 38 -78.27 31.81 -13.54
C ASN A 38 -77.69 30.40 -13.37
N ASN A 39 -78.35 29.39 -13.93
CA ASN A 39 -77.86 28.01 -13.94
C ASN A 39 -76.52 27.89 -14.68
N ASN A 40 -76.38 28.52 -15.85
CA ASN A 40 -75.12 28.52 -16.59
C ASN A 40 -73.97 29.19 -15.80
N ALA A 41 -74.26 30.33 -15.14
CA ALA A 41 -73.29 31.00 -14.29
C ALA A 41 -72.87 30.14 -13.09
N PHE A 42 -73.80 29.40 -12.48
CA PHE A 42 -73.51 28.46 -11.41
C PHE A 42 -72.62 27.30 -11.88
N VAL A 43 -72.97 26.65 -12.99
CA VAL A 43 -72.16 25.56 -13.58
C VAL A 43 -70.76 26.03 -13.94
N LYS A 44 -70.61 27.24 -14.49
CA LYS A 44 -69.29 27.83 -14.78
C LYS A 44 -68.44 27.97 -13.52
N LYS A 45 -69.00 28.51 -12.43
CA LYS A 45 -68.29 28.62 -11.15
C LYS A 45 -67.89 27.24 -10.59
N MET A 46 -68.75 26.24 -10.71
CA MET A 46 -68.42 24.87 -10.31
C MET A 46 -67.26 24.29 -11.13
N LEU A 47 -67.25 24.50 -12.44
CA LEU A 47 -66.16 24.05 -13.32
C LEU A 47 -64.83 24.73 -12.98
N GLU A 48 -64.86 26.03 -12.69
CA GLU A 48 -63.68 26.80 -12.26
C GLU A 48 -63.16 26.27 -10.92
N GLN A 49 -64.03 26.09 -9.92
CA GLN A 49 -63.67 25.56 -8.61
C GLN A 49 -63.08 24.15 -8.71
N LEU A 50 -63.71 23.26 -9.48
CA LEU A 50 -63.21 21.91 -9.69
C LEU A 50 -61.82 21.92 -10.33
N GLY A 51 -61.57 22.86 -11.25
CA GLY A 51 -60.26 23.08 -11.85
C GLY A 51 -59.21 23.48 -10.82
N VAL A 52 -59.55 24.39 -9.90
CA VAL A 52 -58.66 24.82 -8.80
C VAL A 52 -58.38 23.67 -7.84
N ASP A 53 -59.42 22.96 -7.38
CA ASP A 53 -59.29 21.84 -6.43
C ASP A 53 -58.37 20.73 -6.97
N ILE A 54 -58.49 20.40 -8.27
CA ILE A 54 -57.62 19.42 -8.92
C ILE A 54 -56.16 19.89 -8.92
N GLN A 55 -55.89 21.17 -9.17
CA GLN A 55 -54.52 21.68 -9.14
C GLN A 55 -53.93 21.70 -7.73
N GLU A 56 -54.71 22.12 -6.73
CA GLU A 56 -54.30 22.13 -5.32
C GLU A 56 -53.99 20.71 -4.81
N GLN A 57 -54.86 19.74 -5.13
CA GLN A 57 -54.64 18.34 -4.78
C GLN A 57 -53.33 17.79 -5.38
N ARG A 58 -53.02 18.13 -6.65
CA ARG A 58 -51.75 17.70 -7.27
C ARG A 58 -50.54 18.38 -6.64
N LEU A 59 -50.62 19.66 -6.29
CA LEU A 59 -49.53 20.37 -5.65
C LEU A 59 -49.22 19.79 -4.26
N GLN A 60 -50.26 19.56 -3.44
CA GLN A 60 -50.12 18.93 -2.13
C GLN A 60 -49.50 17.54 -2.23
N GLN A 61 -49.92 16.72 -3.20
CA GLN A 61 -49.33 15.40 -3.42
C GLN A 61 -47.85 15.48 -3.81
N TYR A 62 -47.48 16.43 -4.67
CA TYR A 62 -46.08 16.65 -5.06
C TYR A 62 -45.24 17.06 -3.84
N GLU A 63 -45.72 18.01 -3.03
CA GLU A 63 -45.03 18.47 -1.81
C GLU A 63 -44.86 17.37 -0.76
N GLN A 64 -45.86 16.49 -0.60
CA GLN A 64 -45.75 15.33 0.29
C GLN A 64 -44.70 14.33 -0.20
N LEU A 65 -44.63 14.07 -1.51
CA LEU A 65 -43.65 13.17 -2.11
C LEU A 65 -42.22 13.73 -2.02
N THR A 66 -42.04 15.02 -2.30
CA THR A 66 -40.74 15.69 -2.16
C THR A 66 -40.32 15.72 -0.70
N GLY A 67 -41.21 16.11 0.22
CA GLY A 67 -40.93 16.11 1.65
C GLY A 67 -40.58 14.73 2.20
N TYR A 68 -41.29 13.68 1.79
CA TYR A 68 -40.96 12.30 2.16
C TYR A 68 -39.58 11.88 1.63
N THR A 69 -39.26 12.24 0.39
CA THR A 69 -37.97 11.94 -0.24
C THR A 69 -36.85 12.71 0.45
N ASP A 70 -37.03 13.99 0.76
CA ASP A 70 -36.06 14.82 1.48
C ASP A 70 -35.83 14.31 2.91
N VAL A 71 -36.88 13.86 3.60
CA VAL A 71 -36.75 13.20 4.92
C VAL A 71 -35.98 11.90 4.80
N LYS A 72 -36.23 11.08 3.77
CA LYS A 72 -35.50 9.82 3.57
C LYS A 72 -34.04 10.06 3.19
N ILE A 73 -33.75 11.04 2.33
CA ILE A 73 -32.40 11.48 2.00
C ILE A 73 -31.71 12.03 3.25
N GLY A 74 -32.38 12.89 4.03
CA GLY A 74 -31.88 13.41 5.28
C GLY A 74 -31.65 12.33 6.34
N GLN A 75 -32.48 11.28 6.40
CA GLN A 75 -32.25 10.10 7.24
C GLN A 75 -31.08 9.25 6.76
N LEU A 76 -30.80 9.21 5.45
CA LEU A 76 -29.63 8.52 4.92
C LEU A 76 -28.35 9.32 5.18
N ILE A 77 -28.41 10.65 5.09
CA ILE A 77 -27.30 11.57 5.38
C ILE A 77 -27.02 11.66 6.88
N ASN A 78 -28.06 11.85 7.71
CA ASN A 78 -27.96 12.07 9.16
C ASN A 78 -28.17 10.81 10.00
N GLY A 79 -28.60 9.69 9.39
CA GLY A 79 -28.80 8.42 10.09
C GLY A 79 -27.54 7.58 10.20
N ALA A 80 -26.46 8.00 9.53
CA ALA A 80 -25.13 7.61 9.94
C ALA A 80 -24.82 8.35 11.27
N PRO A 81 -24.30 7.67 12.31
CA PRO A 81 -23.87 8.33 13.54
C PRO A 81 -23.01 9.57 13.22
N GLU A 82 -23.11 10.68 13.95
CA GLU A 82 -22.28 11.89 13.70
C GLU A 82 -20.76 11.60 13.78
N THR A 83 -20.38 10.46 14.36
CA THR A 83 -19.02 9.94 14.40
C THR A 83 -18.61 9.15 13.16
N LEU A 84 -19.54 8.84 12.25
CA LEU A 84 -19.33 8.10 11.02
C LEU A 84 -19.91 8.89 9.83
N ASP A 85 -19.15 9.84 9.31
CA ASP A 85 -19.45 10.48 8.01
C ASP A 85 -19.19 9.45 6.91
N THR A 86 -20.06 8.45 6.76
CA THR A 86 -19.78 7.20 6.00
C THR A 86 -19.31 7.44 4.57
N ILE A 87 -19.76 8.52 3.91
CA ILE A 87 -19.30 8.87 2.56
C ILE A 87 -17.90 9.48 2.61
N LYS A 88 -17.61 10.32 3.62
CA LYS A 88 -16.25 10.80 3.89
C LYS A 88 -15.33 9.68 4.35
N GLU A 89 -15.78 8.73 5.16
CA GLU A 89 -14.97 7.57 5.57
C GLU A 89 -14.69 6.65 4.39
N VAL A 90 -15.64 6.44 3.48
CA VAL A 90 -15.40 5.70 2.23
C VAL A 90 -14.49 6.49 1.29
N ALA A 91 -14.66 7.82 1.18
CA ALA A 91 -13.79 8.67 0.37
C ALA A 91 -12.36 8.75 0.93
N ASP A 92 -12.23 8.91 2.25
CA ASP A 92 -10.97 8.92 2.98
C ASP A 92 -10.34 7.52 2.90
N ALA A 93 -11.08 6.42 3.02
CA ALA A 93 -10.55 5.08 2.80
C ALA A 93 -10.08 4.85 1.35
N ILE A 94 -10.78 5.38 0.35
CA ILE A 94 -10.33 5.30 -1.05
C ILE A 94 -9.04 6.13 -1.25
N LEU A 95 -8.95 7.31 -0.64
CA LEU A 95 -7.77 8.18 -0.68
C LEU A 95 -6.58 7.56 0.07
N GLU A 96 -6.84 6.99 1.24
CA GLU A 96 -5.83 6.40 2.12
C GLU A 96 -5.29 5.08 1.55
N ASN A 97 -6.10 4.35 0.78
CA ASN A 97 -5.69 3.11 0.12
C ASN A 97 -5.09 3.27 -1.30
N GLU A 98 -4.93 4.48 -1.84
CA GLU A 98 -4.07 4.73 -3.03
C GLU A 98 -2.62 4.31 -2.75
N THR A 99 -2.20 4.48 -1.49
CA THR A 99 -0.90 4.09 -0.96
C THR A 99 -0.74 2.58 -0.72
N VAL A 100 -1.81 1.77 -0.82
CA VAL A 100 -1.68 0.32 -0.61
C VAL A 100 -0.86 -0.32 -1.71
N VAL A 101 -0.96 0.17 -2.95
CA VAL A 101 -0.12 -0.32 -4.06
C VAL A 101 1.33 0.07 -3.83
N GLU A 102 1.60 1.30 -3.40
CA GLU A 102 2.96 1.75 -3.05
C GLU A 102 3.52 0.97 -1.84
N ALA A 103 2.70 0.72 -0.82
CA ALA A 103 3.09 -0.07 0.35
C ALA A 103 3.29 -1.54 0.01
N LEU A 104 2.50 -2.11 -0.93
CA LEU A 104 2.72 -3.44 -1.46
C LEU A 104 4.00 -3.50 -2.29
N ASP A 105 4.26 -2.52 -3.15
CA ASP A 105 5.48 -2.41 -3.96
C ASP A 105 6.72 -2.25 -3.06
N GLU A 106 6.63 -1.43 -2.02
CA GLU A 106 7.68 -1.32 -1.00
C GLU A 106 7.87 -2.63 -0.22
N ALA A 107 6.79 -3.29 0.17
CA ALA A 107 6.86 -4.56 0.92
C ALA A 107 7.39 -5.71 0.05
N ILE A 108 7.02 -5.74 -1.24
CA ILE A 108 7.52 -6.68 -2.25
C ILE A 108 8.99 -6.39 -2.56
N GLY A 109 9.38 -5.13 -2.75
CA GLY A 109 10.78 -4.72 -2.89
C GLY A 109 11.62 -5.07 -1.66
N LYS A 110 11.07 -4.90 -0.45
CA LYS A 110 11.72 -5.33 0.81
C LYS A 110 11.79 -6.86 0.95
N LYS A 111 10.82 -7.64 0.42
CA LYS A 111 10.89 -9.11 0.38
C LYS A 111 11.90 -9.62 -0.66
N LEU A 112 11.95 -9.02 -1.85
CA LEU A 112 12.92 -9.37 -2.90
C LEU A 112 14.37 -9.19 -2.43
N ASN A 113 14.62 -8.16 -1.62
CA ASN A 113 15.92 -7.94 -0.98
C ASN A 113 16.21 -8.88 0.21
N LYS A 114 15.26 -9.75 0.59
CA LYS A 114 15.36 -10.62 1.78
C LYS A 114 15.82 -12.04 1.44
N ASP A 115 15.70 -12.44 0.19
CA ASP A 115 16.08 -13.78 -0.29
C ASP A 115 17.42 -13.75 -1.05
N GLY A 116 18.46 -13.27 -0.38
CA GLY A 116 19.81 -13.85 -0.48
C GLY A 116 20.55 -13.83 -1.82
N ASP A 117 20.03 -13.22 -2.88
CA ASP A 117 20.76 -13.14 -4.15
C ASP A 117 21.66 -11.89 -4.18
N LEU A 118 22.96 -12.14 -4.31
CA LEU A 118 24.02 -11.13 -4.34
C LEU A 118 24.33 -10.69 -5.79
N THR A 119 23.51 -11.08 -6.76
CA THR A 119 23.75 -10.90 -8.20
C THR A 119 24.06 -9.45 -8.60
N ASP A 120 23.59 -8.45 -7.85
CA ASP A 120 23.78 -7.03 -8.19
C ASP A 120 24.46 -6.17 -7.09
N THR A 121 25.04 -6.79 -6.05
CA THR A 121 25.76 -6.02 -5.01
C THR A 121 27.16 -5.63 -5.49
N THR A 122 27.29 -4.43 -6.09
CA THR A 122 28.61 -3.82 -6.32
C THR A 122 29.23 -3.43 -4.97
N ILE A 123 30.20 -4.20 -4.49
CA ILE A 123 30.94 -3.87 -3.26
C ILE A 123 32.18 -3.07 -3.63
N THR A 124 32.21 -1.79 -3.25
CA THR A 124 33.45 -1.02 -3.23
C THR A 124 34.37 -1.58 -2.15
N TYR A 125 35.45 -2.23 -2.57
CA TYR A 125 36.43 -2.90 -1.72
C TYR A 125 37.82 -2.35 -2.00
N THR A 126 38.55 -2.02 -0.93
CA THR A 126 39.98 -1.67 -0.98
C THR A 126 40.75 -2.87 -0.45
N THR A 127 41.69 -3.38 -1.26
CA THR A 127 42.45 -4.60 -0.94
C THR A 127 43.43 -4.39 0.21
N GLU A 128 43.55 -5.39 1.07
CA GLU A 128 44.61 -5.53 2.08
C GLU A 128 45.82 -6.34 1.56
N ASP A 129 45.73 -6.85 0.33
CA ASP A 129 46.83 -7.47 -0.38
C ASP A 129 47.85 -6.39 -0.78
N GLU A 130 49.09 -6.60 -0.38
CA GLU A 130 50.21 -5.72 -0.66
C GLU A 130 51.17 -6.47 -1.59
N GLU A 131 51.69 -5.78 -2.61
CA GLU A 131 52.61 -6.37 -3.58
C GLU A 131 53.90 -6.90 -2.91
N GLU A 132 54.37 -6.18 -1.89
CA GLU A 132 55.57 -6.48 -1.11
C GLU A 132 55.26 -6.59 0.39
N PRO A 133 54.68 -7.70 0.84
CA PRO A 133 54.31 -7.84 2.23
C PRO A 133 55.56 -7.91 3.13
N THR A 134 55.49 -7.23 4.27
CA THR A 134 56.58 -7.14 5.24
C THR A 134 56.42 -8.11 6.41
N GLY A 135 55.25 -8.72 6.56
CA GLY A 135 54.94 -9.61 7.68
C GLY A 135 53.62 -10.36 7.52
N TRP A 136 53.44 -11.36 8.38
CA TRP A 136 52.20 -12.11 8.49
C TRP A 136 51.08 -11.24 9.10
N LYS A 137 49.94 -11.17 8.44
CA LYS A 137 48.72 -10.51 8.94
C LYS A 137 47.82 -11.54 9.63
N LYS A 138 47.33 -11.19 10.83
CA LYS A 138 46.44 -12.06 11.61
C LYS A 138 45.07 -12.20 10.92
N LEU A 139 44.72 -13.44 10.55
CA LEU A 139 43.41 -13.77 10.00
C LEU A 139 42.48 -14.32 11.09
N GLY A 140 41.27 -13.77 11.22
CA GLY A 140 40.24 -14.26 12.15
C GLY A 140 39.44 -15.45 11.57
N LYS A 141 38.79 -16.23 12.45
CA LYS A 141 37.86 -17.28 12.02
C LYS A 141 36.59 -16.64 11.43
N LEU A 142 36.25 -17.00 10.19
CA LEU A 142 34.97 -16.64 9.59
C LEU A 142 34.05 -17.87 9.62
N VAL A 143 32.87 -17.76 10.24
CA VAL A 143 31.86 -18.83 10.27
C VAL A 143 30.63 -18.43 9.48
N SER A 144 30.29 -17.14 9.51
CA SER A 144 29.27 -16.48 8.70
C SER A 144 29.55 -14.97 8.73
N GLY A 145 29.09 -14.23 7.72
CA GLY A 145 29.32 -12.79 7.67
C GLY A 145 28.93 -12.15 6.33
N LYS A 146 28.97 -10.82 6.29
CA LYS A 146 28.73 -10.04 5.06
C LYS A 146 29.80 -10.38 4.00
N LEU A 147 29.46 -10.33 2.71
CA LEU A 147 30.38 -10.59 1.59
C LEU A 147 31.66 -9.75 1.66
N LYS A 148 31.59 -8.49 2.09
CA LYS A 148 32.76 -7.63 2.32
C LYS A 148 33.79 -8.25 3.28
N ASN A 149 33.33 -8.94 4.34
CA ASN A 149 34.22 -9.58 5.30
C ASN A 149 34.89 -10.82 4.69
N VAL A 150 34.15 -11.58 3.87
CA VAL A 150 34.69 -12.73 3.12
C VAL A 150 35.80 -12.26 2.18
N VAL A 151 35.54 -11.23 1.37
CA VAL A 151 36.53 -10.68 0.42
C VAL A 151 37.76 -10.13 1.15
N ASN A 152 37.57 -9.46 2.29
CA ASN A 152 38.69 -8.99 3.12
C ASN A 152 39.57 -10.16 3.62
N HIS A 153 38.94 -11.25 4.06
CA HIS A 153 39.68 -12.44 4.51
C HIS A 153 40.47 -13.08 3.38
N VAL A 154 39.89 -13.19 2.19
CA VAL A 154 40.59 -13.71 0.99
C VAL A 154 41.80 -12.83 0.64
N SER A 155 41.67 -11.52 0.76
CA SER A 155 42.77 -10.59 0.51
C SER A 155 43.90 -10.71 1.55
N ILE A 156 43.57 -10.84 2.84
CA ILE A 156 44.56 -11.14 3.88
C ILE A 156 45.25 -12.48 3.63
N MET A 157 44.52 -13.50 3.16
CA MET A 157 45.11 -14.79 2.76
C MET A 157 46.10 -14.62 1.59
N SER A 158 45.77 -13.81 0.58
CA SER A 158 46.67 -13.49 -0.55
C SER A 158 47.96 -12.84 -0.06
N ASN A 159 47.85 -11.83 0.82
CA ASN A 159 48.99 -11.15 1.44
C ASN A 159 49.90 -12.15 2.18
N ASN A 160 49.30 -13.01 3.01
CA ASN A 160 50.04 -14.03 3.77
C ASN A 160 50.69 -15.08 2.87
N LEU A 161 50.05 -15.46 1.76
CA LEU A 161 50.64 -16.38 0.79
C LEU A 161 51.87 -15.75 0.11
N ARG A 162 51.78 -14.48 -0.31
CA ARG A 162 52.92 -13.73 -0.86
C ARG A 162 54.07 -13.63 0.14
N PHE A 163 53.76 -13.36 1.42
CA PHE A 163 54.77 -13.31 2.47
C PHE A 163 55.48 -14.66 2.66
N LEU A 164 54.74 -15.78 2.64
CA LEU A 164 55.34 -17.11 2.69
C LEU A 164 56.25 -17.37 1.48
N CYS A 165 55.81 -17.03 0.26
CA CYS A 165 56.65 -17.16 -0.93
C CYS A 165 57.94 -16.34 -0.82
N LYS A 166 57.88 -15.13 -0.26
CA LYS A 166 59.06 -14.29 0.00
C LYS A 166 60.04 -14.94 0.98
N LEU A 167 59.55 -15.60 2.02
CA LEU A 167 60.39 -16.29 3.00
C LEU A 167 60.98 -17.59 2.45
N CYS A 168 60.18 -18.39 1.74
CA CYS A 168 60.61 -19.68 1.19
C CYS A 168 61.50 -19.52 -0.05
N GLY A 169 61.46 -18.36 -0.70
CA GLY A 169 62.12 -18.15 -1.99
C GLY A 169 61.49 -18.99 -3.11
N THR A 170 62.18 -19.06 -4.25
CA THR A 170 61.71 -19.76 -5.46
C THR A 170 62.54 -21.00 -5.81
N THR A 171 63.48 -21.37 -4.94
CA THR A 171 64.36 -22.52 -5.17
C THR A 171 63.60 -23.82 -4.94
N ASP A 172 63.67 -24.73 -5.91
CA ASP A 172 63.11 -26.07 -5.77
C ASP A 172 63.87 -26.87 -4.71
N ILE A 173 63.15 -27.32 -3.68
CA ILE A 173 63.68 -28.13 -2.59
C ILE A 173 63.22 -29.59 -2.66
N SER A 174 62.50 -29.98 -3.71
CA SER A 174 61.92 -31.33 -3.84
C SER A 174 62.97 -32.45 -3.78
N GLY A 175 64.21 -32.18 -4.19
CA GLY A 175 65.34 -33.11 -4.10
C GLY A 175 66.07 -33.13 -2.76
N LEU A 176 65.71 -32.27 -1.80
CA LEU A 176 66.34 -32.18 -0.47
C LEU A 176 65.46 -32.88 0.58
N ALA A 177 66.01 -33.90 1.24
CA ALA A 177 65.32 -34.71 2.25
C ALA A 177 63.98 -35.29 1.73
N ASP A 178 62.84 -34.87 2.30
CA ASP A 178 61.48 -35.27 1.91
C ASP A 178 60.72 -34.17 1.14
N GLY A 179 61.45 -33.17 0.63
CA GLY A 179 60.86 -32.03 -0.08
C GLY A 179 60.21 -31.00 0.85
N THR A 180 60.38 -31.09 2.17
CA THR A 180 59.89 -30.12 3.15
C THR A 180 61.01 -29.27 3.73
N LEU A 181 60.68 -28.03 4.17
CA LEU A 181 61.63 -27.18 4.89
C LEU A 181 62.14 -27.85 6.17
N THR A 182 61.26 -28.57 6.88
CA THR A 182 61.63 -29.34 8.08
C THR A 182 62.61 -30.46 7.75
N GLY A 183 62.39 -31.19 6.66
CA GLY A 183 63.30 -32.20 6.16
C GLY A 183 64.66 -31.61 5.79
N ALA A 184 64.68 -30.52 5.04
CA ALA A 184 65.93 -29.82 4.68
C ALA A 184 66.72 -29.37 5.92
N VAL A 185 66.05 -28.79 6.92
CA VAL A 185 66.68 -28.39 8.19
C VAL A 185 67.19 -29.59 8.98
N SER A 186 66.42 -30.69 9.05
CA SER A 186 66.82 -31.91 9.74
C SER A 186 68.03 -32.58 9.09
N MET A 187 68.07 -32.62 7.75
CA MET A 187 69.18 -33.12 6.97
C MET A 187 70.45 -32.28 7.19
N LEU A 188 70.32 -30.94 7.23
CA LEU A 188 71.44 -30.05 7.59
C LEU A 188 71.94 -30.31 9.02
N ASN A 189 71.04 -30.41 10.00
CA ASN A 189 71.40 -30.65 11.39
C ASN A 189 72.11 -32.00 11.59
N THR A 190 71.61 -33.05 10.94
CA THR A 190 72.24 -34.37 10.93
C THR A 190 73.57 -34.36 10.18
N GLY A 191 73.63 -33.66 9.04
CA GLY A 191 74.83 -33.48 8.23
C GLY A 191 75.95 -32.82 9.03
N ILE A 192 75.67 -31.73 9.74
CA ILE A 192 76.63 -31.01 10.60
C ILE A 192 77.14 -31.91 11.74
N GLN A 193 76.27 -32.70 12.36
CA GLN A 193 76.66 -33.65 13.42
C GLN A 193 77.59 -34.75 12.92
N ASN A 194 77.46 -35.14 11.65
CA ASN A 194 78.27 -36.18 11.00
C ASN A 194 79.56 -35.64 10.37
N VAL A 195 79.85 -34.34 10.46
CA VAL A 195 81.15 -33.79 10.04
C VAL A 195 82.21 -34.14 11.09
N ASP A 196 82.91 -35.26 10.87
CA ASP A 196 84.06 -35.67 11.68
C ASP A 196 85.16 -34.59 11.62
N GLY A 197 85.36 -33.90 12.75
CA GLY A 197 86.39 -32.87 12.90
C GLY A 197 86.04 -31.73 13.86
N ILE A 198 84.75 -31.47 14.12
CA ILE A 198 84.32 -30.41 15.06
C ILE A 198 84.25 -30.99 16.48
N LYS A 199 85.41 -31.24 17.12
CA LYS A 199 85.45 -31.80 18.49
C LYS A 199 85.41 -30.72 19.59
N TYR A 200 85.79 -29.48 19.29
CA TYR A 200 85.70 -28.34 20.20
C TYR A 200 85.57 -27.03 19.40
N ILE A 201 84.53 -26.23 19.65
CA ILE A 201 84.53 -24.81 19.27
C ILE A 201 85.25 -24.06 20.38
N ASN A 202 86.46 -23.55 20.10
CA ASN A 202 87.20 -22.71 21.05
C ASN A 202 86.56 -21.32 21.09
N PHE A 203 85.85 -20.99 22.17
CA PHE A 203 85.21 -19.68 22.37
C PHE A 203 86.15 -18.60 22.95
N GLY A 204 87.45 -18.88 23.09
CA GLY A 204 88.43 -17.97 23.69
C GLY A 204 88.30 -17.84 25.22
N GLU A 205 89.34 -17.32 25.86
CA GLU A 205 89.35 -17.10 27.32
C GLU A 205 88.36 -15.99 27.72
N TYR A 206 87.38 -16.32 28.56
CA TYR A 206 86.51 -15.35 29.22
C TYR A 206 87.33 -14.45 30.15
N LYS A 207 87.57 -13.19 29.77
CA LYS A 207 88.04 -12.18 30.73
C LYS A 207 86.91 -11.84 31.69
N HIS A 208 86.99 -12.33 32.92
CA HIS A 208 86.10 -11.93 34.00
C HIS A 208 86.36 -10.44 34.31
N GLY A 209 85.47 -9.56 33.88
CA GLY A 209 85.48 -8.17 34.32
C GLY A 209 85.07 -8.13 35.79
N SER A 210 85.97 -7.68 36.66
CA SER A 210 85.68 -7.45 38.08
C SER A 210 84.66 -6.32 38.20
N ILE A 211 83.40 -6.67 38.46
CA ILE A 211 82.40 -5.70 38.92
C ILE A 211 82.76 -5.39 40.37
N THR A 212 83.23 -4.16 40.61
CA THR A 212 83.40 -3.62 41.95
C THR A 212 82.04 -3.08 42.40
N PHE A 213 81.57 -3.54 43.56
CA PHE A 213 80.31 -3.13 44.19
C PHE A 213 80.32 -1.67 44.64
#